data_AF-A0A0U1D8E8-F1
#
_entry.id   AF-A0A0U1D8E8-F1
#
_cell.length_a   1.000
_cell.length_b   1.000
_cell.length_c   1.000
_cell.angle_alpha   90.00
_cell.angle_beta   90.00
_cell.angle_gamma   90.00
#
_symmetry.space_group_name_H-M   'P 1'
#
loop_
_entity.id
_entity.type
_entity.pdbx_description
1 polymer ?
#
loop_
_entity_poly.entity_id
_entity_poly.type
_entity_poly.pdbx_seq_one_letter_code
_entity_poly.pdbx_strand_id
1 'polypeptide(L)'
;MALLLLILKVALIAFLAGGVVVLIARGVRRSRANRSNPQWRGSRTQPGYEASINGAMPNTPLPEWVYWPDEDQDDGRATRN
;
A
#
# COMPACT_ATOMS: atom_id res chain seq x y z
N MET A 1 24.18 11.17 -46.80
CA MET A 1 23.27 12.02 -46.00
C MET A 1 22.12 11.21 -45.39
N ALA A 2 21.22 10.63 -46.19
CA ALA A 2 20.04 9.90 -45.68
C ALA A 2 20.37 8.70 -44.76
N LEU A 3 21.36 7.88 -45.14
CA LEU A 3 21.77 6.71 -44.34
C LEU A 3 22.34 7.12 -42.97
N LEU A 4 23.17 8.17 -42.91
CA LEU A 4 23.72 8.70 -41.66
C LEU A 4 22.62 9.21 -40.72
N LEU A 5 21.64 9.94 -41.27
CA LEU A 5 20.49 10.42 -40.50
C LEU A 5 19.64 9.27 -39.97
N LEU A 6 19.46 8.21 -40.77
CA LEU A 6 18.74 7.01 -40.35
C LEU A 6 19.44 6.31 -39.19
N ILE A 7 20.76 6.10 -39.31
CA ILE A 7 21.57 5.49 -38.24
C ILE A 7 21.50 6.33 -36.97
N LEU A 8 21.68 7.64 -37.08
CA LEU A 8 21.63 8.55 -35.93
C LEU A 8 20.27 8.49 -35.22
N LYS A 9 19.17 8.46 -35.98
CA LYS A 9 17.82 8.38 -35.41
C LYS A 9 17.59 7.07 -34.67
N VAL A 10 18.02 5.95 -35.24
CA VAL A 10 17.90 4.64 -34.58
C VAL A 10 18.77 4.60 -33.32
N ALA A 11 19.99 5.10 -33.38
CA ALA A 11 20.90 5.19 -32.23
C ALA A 11 20.31 6.05 -31.10
N LEU A 12 19.71 7.19 -31.44
CA LEU A 12 19.04 8.08 -30.48
C LEU A 12 17.88 7.37 -29.78
N ILE A 13 17.03 6.67 -30.55
CA ILE A 13 15.89 5.92 -30.00
C ILE A 13 16.38 4.81 -29.06
N ALA A 14 17.39 4.05 -29.47
CA ALA A 14 17.97 2.98 -28.64
C ALA A 14 18.57 3.53 -27.34
N PHE A 15 19.27 4.67 -27.42
CA PHE A 15 19.85 5.34 -26.25
C PHE A 15 18.76 5.82 -25.26
N LEU A 16 17.71 6.46 -25.77
CA LEU A 16 16.59 6.92 -24.94
C LEU A 16 15.84 5.74 -24.31
N ALA A 17 15.53 4.71 -25.08
CA ALA A 17 14.86 3.51 -24.57
C ALA A 17 15.69 2.83 -23.48
N GLY A 18 16.99 2.61 -23.73
CA GLY A 18 17.91 2.04 -22.75
C GLY A 18 18.03 2.90 -21.49
N GLY A 19 18.18 4.22 -21.66
CA GLY A 19 18.27 5.18 -20.55
C GLY A 19 17.02 5.19 -19.68
N VAL A 20 15.83 5.20 -20.29
CA VAL A 20 14.54 5.13 -19.57
C VAL A 20 14.41 3.82 -18.80
N VAL A 21 14.76 2.68 -19.41
CA VAL A 21 14.74 1.38 -18.71
C VAL A 21 15.67 1.39 -17.50
N VAL A 22 16.88 1.93 -17.62
CA VAL A 22 17.82 2.04 -16.50
C VAL A 22 17.28 2.96 -15.40
N LEU A 23 16.68 4.10 -15.77
CA LEU A 23 16.07 5.02 -14.80
C LEU A 23 14.90 4.38 -14.05
N ILE A 24 14.01 3.67 -14.76
CA ILE A 24 12.90 2.93 -14.16
C ILE A 24 13.44 1.83 -13.26
N ALA A 25 14.38 1.01 -13.73
CA ALA A 25 14.97 -0.07 -12.94
C ALA A 25 15.65 0.48 -11.67
N ARG A 26 16.38 1.59 -11.78
CA ARG A 26 17.00 2.26 -10.63
C ARG A 26 15.96 2.86 -9.70
N GLY A 27 14.89 3.45 -10.23
CA GLY A 27 13.78 4.00 -9.46
C GLY A 27 13.00 2.93 -8.71
N VAL A 28 12.69 1.81 -9.36
CA VAL A 28 12.04 0.64 -8.77
C VAL A 28 12.96 -0.02 -7.75
N ARG A 29 14.26 -0.20 -8.04
CA ARG A 29 15.22 -0.76 -7.08
C ARG A 29 15.39 0.15 -5.88
N ARG A 30 15.48 1.47 -6.08
CA ARG A 30 15.50 2.45 -4.99
C ARG A 30 14.20 2.38 -4.21
N SER A 31 13.03 2.38 -4.85
CA SER A 31 11.72 2.27 -4.19
C SER A 31 11.54 0.95 -3.43
N ARG A 32 12.03 -0.17 -3.95
CA ARG A 32 11.99 -1.48 -3.27
C ARG A 32 12.94 -1.51 -2.08
N ALA A 33 14.18 -1.05 -2.23
CA ALA A 33 15.12 -0.89 -1.11
C ALA A 33 14.55 0.02 -0.02
N ASN A 34 13.70 0.96 -0.42
CA ASN A 34 13.02 1.90 0.45
C ASN A 34 11.74 1.35 1.11
N ARG A 35 11.08 0.38 0.48
CA ARG A 35 9.97 -0.38 1.06
C ARG A 35 10.46 -1.50 1.98
N SER A 36 11.65 -2.05 1.70
CA SER A 36 12.31 -3.07 2.52
C SER A 36 13.19 -2.48 3.62
N ASN A 37 13.32 -1.17 3.69
CA ASN A 37 13.96 -0.49 4.81
C ASN A 37 12.88 -0.10 5.84
N PRO A 38 12.83 -0.75 7.02
CA PRO A 38 11.87 -0.42 8.09
C PRO A 38 11.94 1.05 8.52
N GLN A 39 13.09 1.71 8.35
CA GLN A 39 13.29 3.12 8.69
C GLN A 39 12.60 4.11 7.72
N TRP A 40 12.16 3.68 6.54
CA TRP A 40 11.48 4.54 5.56
C TRP A 40 9.95 4.45 5.60
N ARG A 41 9.39 3.52 6.39
CA ARG A 41 8.09 3.79 7.00
C ARG A 41 8.35 4.95 7.94
N GLY A 42 8.09 6.16 7.44
CA GLY A 42 8.33 7.36 8.21
C GLY A 42 7.80 7.16 9.61
N SER A 43 8.50 7.69 10.60
CA SER A 43 8.12 7.77 12.01
C SER A 43 6.83 8.58 12.24
N ARG A 44 5.87 8.46 11.33
CA ARG A 44 4.45 8.63 11.57
C ARG A 44 3.96 7.26 12.00
N THR A 45 4.32 6.89 13.22
CA THR A 45 3.38 6.24 14.11
C THR A 45 2.11 7.09 14.04
N GLN A 46 1.21 6.76 13.11
CA GLN A 46 -0.16 7.21 13.18
C GLN A 46 -0.60 6.78 14.58
N PRO A 47 -0.99 7.70 15.46
CA PRO A 47 -1.45 7.32 16.80
C PRO A 47 -2.54 6.26 16.62
N GLY A 48 -2.31 5.05 17.14
CA GLY A 48 -3.22 3.91 16.97
C GLY A 48 -2.90 2.90 15.86
N TYR A 49 -1.87 3.08 15.04
CA TYR A 49 -1.45 2.06 14.05
C TYR A 49 -1.10 0.73 14.74
N GLU A 50 -0.35 0.80 15.84
CA GLU A 50 0.01 -0.38 16.63
C GLU A 50 -1.19 -1.00 17.36
N ALA A 51 -2.15 -0.17 17.79
CA ALA A 51 -3.39 -0.63 18.42
C ALA A 51 -4.31 -1.35 17.41
N SER A 52 -4.39 -0.86 16.18
CA SER A 52 -5.20 -1.47 15.11
C SER A 52 -4.69 -2.84 14.67
N ILE A 53 -3.36 -3.04 14.64
CA ILE A 53 -2.74 -4.32 14.26
C ILE A 53 -2.96 -5.37 15.34
N ASN A 54 -2.88 -4.97 16.61
CA ASN A 54 -3.03 -5.87 17.74
C ASN A 54 -4.49 -6.06 18.18
N GLY A 55 -5.45 -5.43 17.49
CA GLY A 55 -6.87 -5.43 17.91
C GLY A 55 -7.07 -4.81 19.30
N ALA A 56 -6.09 -4.07 19.81
CA ALA A 56 -6.08 -3.47 21.14
C ALA A 56 -6.72 -2.07 21.08
N MET A 57 -7.85 -1.94 20.38
CA MET A 57 -8.69 -0.77 20.53
C MET A 57 -9.27 -0.84 21.95
N PRO A 58 -9.10 0.19 22.80
CA PRO A 58 -9.87 0.24 24.04
C PRO A 58 -11.34 0.10 23.66
N ASN A 59 -12.11 -0.66 24.44
CA ASN A 59 -13.56 -0.63 24.34
C ASN A 59 -13.99 0.81 24.67
N THR A 60 -14.08 1.67 23.65
CA THR A 60 -14.73 2.95 23.78
C THR A 60 -16.20 2.59 23.98
N PRO A 61 -16.75 2.72 25.19
CA PRO A 61 -18.15 2.43 25.39
C PRO A 61 -18.90 3.29 24.38
N LEU A 62 -19.81 2.65 23.64
CA LEU A 62 -20.70 3.40 22.77
C LEU A 62 -21.40 4.44 23.64
N PRO A 63 -21.57 5.68 23.14
CA PRO A 63 -22.33 6.67 23.89
C PRO A 63 -23.70 6.11 24.25
N GLU A 64 -24.20 6.48 25.41
CA GLU A 64 -25.49 6.04 25.97
C GLU A 64 -26.71 6.31 25.07
N TRP A 65 -26.57 7.17 24.06
CA TRP A 65 -27.58 7.44 23.04
C TRP A 65 -27.53 6.52 21.80
N VAL A 66 -26.48 5.70 21.66
CA VAL A 66 -26.35 4.62 20.65
C VAL A 66 -26.76 3.28 21.29
N TYR A 67 -27.81 3.31 22.11
CA TYR A 67 -28.51 2.08 22.49
C TYR A 67 -29.62 1.88 21.46
N TRP A 68 -29.33 1.11 20.42
CA TRP A 68 -30.41 0.55 19.61
C TRP A 68 -31.06 -0.50 20.51
N PRO A 69 -32.35 -0.41 20.82
CA PRO A 69 -33.02 -1.50 21.52
C PRO A 69 -32.85 -2.73 20.63
N ASP A 70 -32.08 -3.71 21.10
CA ASP A 70 -32.12 -5.04 20.53
C ASP A 70 -33.59 -5.47 20.64
N GLU A 71 -34.26 -5.63 19.50
CA GLU A 71 -35.56 -6.27 19.47
C GLU A 71 -35.35 -7.69 20.01
N ASP A 72 -35.79 -7.90 21.24
CA ASP A 72 -35.88 -9.23 21.83
C ASP A 72 -36.72 -10.14 20.92
N GLN A 73 -36.25 -11.38 20.75
CA GLN A 73 -36.81 -12.55 20.04
C GLN A 73 -36.41 -12.75 18.56
N ASP A 74 -35.64 -13.82 18.30
CA ASP A 74 -36.25 -15.16 18.23
C ASP A 74 -35.19 -16.29 18.28
N ASP A 75 -35.56 -17.38 18.94
CA ASP A 75 -34.71 -18.51 19.33
C ASP A 75 -34.31 -19.40 18.14
N GLY A 76 -33.18 -19.08 17.51
CA GLY A 76 -32.64 -19.79 16.35
C GLY A 76 -31.64 -20.92 16.67
N ARG A 77 -32.05 -21.94 17.41
CA ARG A 77 -31.59 -23.36 17.36
C ARG A 77 -30.30 -23.67 16.56
N ALA A 78 -29.18 -23.97 17.24
CA ALA A 78 -28.14 -24.86 16.73
C ALA A 78 -27.17 -25.36 17.82
N THR A 79 -27.62 -26.28 18.69
CA THR A 79 -26.73 -27.24 19.35
C THR A 79 -26.12 -28.15 18.28
N ARG A 80 -24.80 -28.10 18.08
CA ARG A 80 -24.03 -29.05 17.25
C ARG A 80 -23.08 -29.85 18.14
N ASN A 81 -23.31 -31.17 18.11
CA ASN A 81 -22.50 -32.34 18.51
C ASN A 81 -21.35 -32.15 19.49
#